data_AF-A0A6J4G0V3-F1
#
_entry.id   AF-A0A6J4G0V3-F1
#
_cell.length_a   1.000
_cell.length_b   1.000
_cell.length_c   1.000
_cell.angle_alpha   90.00
_cell.angle_beta   90.00
_cell.angle_gamma   90.00
#
_symmetry.space_group_name_H-M   'P 1'
#
loop_
_entity.id
_entity.type
_entity.pdbx_description
1 polymer ?
#
loop_
_entity_poly.entity_id
_entity_poly.type
_entity_poly.pdbx_seq_one_letter_code
_entity_poly.pdbx_strand_id
1 'polypeptide(L)'
;MHVTLKQLIAYTQEHFEREEKIQRECMYPYFNMHAREHRVLKTQLEEMASAYFITKSRRVNRQSLNEMSEFLRMWLFNHIMKFDMNYRDWVCPKGN
;
A
#
# COMPACT_ATOMS: atom_id res chain seq x y z
N MET A 1 -14.40 -7.81 -11.59
CA MET A 1 -13.24 -7.02 -11.12
C MET A 1 -12.15 -7.11 -12.17
N HIS A 2 -11.67 -5.98 -12.69
CA HIS A 2 -10.64 -5.89 -13.74
C HIS A 2 -9.34 -6.60 -13.30
N VAL A 3 -8.74 -7.43 -14.16
CA VAL A 3 -7.59 -8.30 -13.80
C VAL A 3 -6.43 -7.50 -13.18
N THR A 4 -6.09 -6.35 -13.77
CA THR A 4 -5.02 -5.46 -13.29
C THR A 4 -5.23 -5.00 -11.85
N LEU A 5 -6.47 -4.70 -11.45
CA LEU A 5 -6.75 -4.25 -10.08
C LEU A 5 -6.66 -5.40 -9.07
N LYS A 6 -7.05 -6.62 -9.46
CA LYS A 6 -6.89 -7.81 -8.60
C LYS A 6 -5.41 -8.08 -8.34
N GLN A 7 -4.59 -7.98 -9.40
CA GLN A 7 -3.14 -8.13 -9.30
C GLN A 7 -2.51 -7.05 -8.42
N LEU A 8 -2.98 -5.80 -8.54
CA LEU A 8 -2.51 -4.71 -7.69
C LEU A 8 -2.82 -4.94 -6.21
N ILE A 9 -4.07 -5.32 -5.88
CA ILE A 9 -4.46 -5.63 -4.50
C ILE A 9 -3.60 -6.75 -3.93
N ALA A 10 -3.43 -7.83 -4.69
CA ALA A 10 -2.61 -8.97 -4.27
C ALA A 10 -1.14 -8.56 -4.04
N TYR A 11 -0.56 -7.78 -4.96
CA TYR A 11 0.81 -7.31 -4.85
C TYR A 11 1.01 -6.36 -3.66
N THR A 12 0.09 -5.42 -3.45
CA THR A 12 0.11 -4.51 -2.28
C THR A 12 0.07 -5.30 -0.97
N GLN A 13 -0.76 -6.34 -0.89
CA GLN A 13 -0.85 -7.16 0.30
C GLN A 13 0.46 -7.94 0.55
N GLU A 14 1.00 -8.59 -0.48
CA GLU A 14 2.28 -9.33 -0.37
C GLU A 14 3.44 -8.39 0.03
N HIS A 15 3.46 -7.19 -0.54
CA HIS A 15 4.47 -6.17 -0.23
C HIS A 15 4.44 -5.78 1.25
N PHE A 16 3.27 -5.45 1.78
CA PHE A 16 3.10 -5.07 3.18
C PHE A 16 3.43 -6.20 4.15
N GLU A 17 3.01 -7.43 3.83
CA GLU A 17 3.32 -8.61 4.65
C GLU A 17 4.85 -8.84 4.73
N ARG A 18 5.56 -8.63 3.62
CA ARG A 18 7.02 -8.73 3.57
C ARG A 18 7.70 -7.66 4.43
N GLU A 19 7.29 -6.40 4.32
CA GLU A 19 7.89 -5.31 5.09
C GLU A 19 7.62 -5.44 6.59
N GLU A 20 6.40 -5.79 6.95
CA GLU A 20 6.02 -6.04 8.34
C GLU A 20 6.80 -7.21 8.94
N LYS A 21 7.08 -8.25 8.15
CA LYS A 21 7.94 -9.35 8.58
C LYS A 21 9.35 -8.86 8.88
N ILE A 22 9.94 -8.10 7.96
CA ILE A 22 11.28 -7.51 8.14
C ILE A 22 11.32 -6.60 9.38
N GLN A 23 10.32 -5.73 9.56
CA GLN A 23 10.22 -4.83 10.71
C GLN A 23 10.13 -5.58 12.04
N ARG A 24 9.39 -6.70 12.10
CA ARG A 24 9.35 -7.56 13.29
C ARG A 24 10.70 -8.22 13.56
N GLU A 25 11.36 -8.75 12.52
CA GLU A 25 12.64 -9.44 12.63
C GLU A 25 13.77 -8.49 13.08
N CYS A 26 13.78 -7.23 12.63
CA CYS A 26 14.75 -6.23 13.07
C CYS A 26 14.33 -5.45 14.33
N MET A 27 13.23 -5.85 14.99
CA MET A 27 12.67 -5.20 16.18
C MET A 27 12.46 -3.69 15.99
N TYR A 28 11.94 -3.29 14.81
CA TYR A 28 11.68 -1.89 14.49
C TYR A 28 10.69 -1.27 15.48
N PRO A 29 11.09 -0.22 16.23
CA PRO A 29 10.29 0.31 17.35
C PRO A 29 8.95 0.92 16.92
N TYR A 30 8.83 1.33 15.65
CA TYR A 30 7.62 1.96 15.13
C TYR A 30 6.74 1.01 14.30
N PHE A 31 6.96 -0.32 14.40
CA PHE A 31 6.18 -1.34 13.69
C PHE A 31 4.67 -1.14 13.81
N ASN A 32 4.15 -0.90 15.01
CA ASN A 32 2.70 -0.77 15.23
C ASN A 32 2.09 0.43 14.47
N MET A 33 2.83 1.54 14.40
CA MET A 33 2.41 2.72 13.63
C MET A 33 2.44 2.40 12.14
N HIS A 34 3.52 1.78 11.66
CA HIS A 34 3.68 1.43 10.26
C HIS A 34 2.60 0.43 9.78
N ALA A 35 2.36 -0.65 10.53
CA ALA A 35 1.32 -1.63 10.24
C ALA A 35 -0.10 -1.02 10.28
N ARG A 36 -0.31 0.05 11.06
CA ARG A 36 -1.58 0.80 11.02
C ARG A 36 -1.75 1.53 9.69
N GLU A 37 -0.71 2.19 9.18
CA GLU A 37 -0.75 2.82 7.87
C GLU A 37 -1.06 1.78 6.79
N HIS A 38 -0.38 0.63 6.77
CA HIS A 38 -0.70 -0.47 5.84
C HIS A 38 -2.17 -0.89 5.85
N ARG A 39 -2.77 -1.00 7.04
CA ARG A 39 -4.19 -1.34 7.18
C ARG A 39 -5.11 -0.27 6.59
N VAL A 40 -4.87 1.01 6.90
CA VAL A 40 -5.66 2.12 6.36
C VAL A 40 -5.62 2.12 4.83
N LEU A 41 -4.43 1.91 4.30
CA LEU A 41 -4.15 1.89 2.87
C LEU A 41 -4.82 0.72 2.15
N LYS A 42 -4.78 -0.47 2.75
CA LYS A 42 -5.49 -1.65 2.26
C LYS A 42 -7.01 -1.40 2.22
N THR A 43 -7.56 -0.84 3.28
CA THR A 43 -9.01 -0.52 3.35
C THR A 43 -9.41 0.47 2.25
N GLN A 44 -8.65 1.54 2.03
CA GLN A 44 -8.94 2.51 0.96
C GLN A 44 -8.93 1.87 -0.42
N LEU A 45 -7.97 0.97 -0.69
CA LEU A 45 -7.89 0.26 -1.96
C LEU A 45 -9.08 -0.69 -2.17
N GLU A 46 -9.49 -1.41 -1.12
CA GLU A 46 -10.66 -2.29 -1.12
C GLU A 46 -11.97 -1.53 -1.33
N GLU A 47 -12.14 -0.38 -0.67
CA GLU A 47 -13.30 0.51 -0.84
C GLU A 47 -13.40 1.04 -2.27
N MET A 48 -12.28 1.51 -2.83
CA MET A 48 -12.23 1.95 -4.23
C MET A 48 -12.59 0.79 -5.17
N ALA A 49 -11.98 -0.38 -4.99
CA ALA A 49 -12.28 -1.55 -5.80
C ALA A 49 -13.76 -1.95 -5.70
N SER A 50 -14.34 -1.88 -4.51
CA SER A 50 -15.76 -2.17 -4.27
C SER A 50 -16.67 -1.15 -4.96
N ALA A 51 -16.37 0.14 -4.88
CA ALA A 51 -17.15 1.22 -5.49
C ALA A 51 -17.24 1.08 -7.02
N TYR A 52 -16.12 0.75 -7.68
CA TYR A 52 -16.06 0.67 -9.14
C TYR A 52 -16.48 -0.69 -9.71
N PHE A 53 -16.22 -1.80 -8.99
CA PHE A 53 -16.33 -3.15 -9.59
C PHE A 53 -17.31 -4.09 -8.91
N ILE A 54 -17.71 -3.84 -7.66
CA ILE A 54 -18.64 -4.69 -6.91
C ILE A 54 -20.01 -4.02 -6.84
N THR A 55 -20.09 -2.90 -6.12
CA THR A 55 -21.32 -2.13 -5.96
C THR A 55 -21.69 -1.36 -7.21
N LYS A 56 -20.72 -1.07 -8.08
CA LYS A 56 -20.86 -0.24 -9.30
C LYS A 56 -21.55 1.11 -9.02
N SER A 57 -21.40 1.61 -7.79
CA SER A 57 -21.89 2.93 -7.38
C SER A 57 -21.21 4.06 -8.16
N ARG A 58 -20.04 3.79 -8.74
CA ARG A 58 -19.35 4.66 -9.70
C ARG A 58 -19.21 3.99 -11.06
N ARG A 59 -19.39 4.76 -12.14
CA ARG A 59 -19.13 4.28 -13.51
C ARG A 59 -17.63 4.22 -13.77
N VAL A 60 -17.17 3.10 -14.34
CA VAL A 60 -15.81 2.98 -14.86
C VAL A 60 -15.72 3.78 -16.15
N ASN A 61 -15.04 4.92 -16.09
CA ASN A 61 -14.74 5.80 -17.21
C ASN A 61 -13.29 6.31 -17.11
N ARG A 62 -12.82 7.08 -18.10
CA ARG A 62 -11.45 7.60 -18.13
C ARG A 62 -11.10 8.43 -16.88
N GLN A 63 -12.05 9.21 -16.36
CA GLN A 63 -11.84 10.00 -15.14
C GLN A 63 -11.64 9.12 -13.92
N SER A 64 -12.46 8.08 -13.72
CA SER A 64 -12.29 7.15 -12.61
C SER A 64 -10.96 6.38 -12.65
N LEU A 65 -10.47 6.07 -13.84
CA LEU A 65 -9.17 5.42 -14.02
C LEU A 65 -8.03 6.39 -13.66
N ASN A 66 -8.18 7.68 -14.00
CA ASN A 66 -7.22 8.70 -13.60
C ASN A 66 -7.21 8.89 -12.07
N GLU A 67 -8.38 8.99 -11.42
CA GLU A 67 -8.50 9.08 -9.96
C GLU A 67 -7.84 7.88 -9.27
N MET A 68 -8.06 6.67 -9.78
CA MET A 68 -7.38 5.47 -9.29
C MET A 68 -5.87 5.54 -9.49
N SER A 69 -5.40 5.99 -10.66
CA SER A 69 -3.97 6.11 -10.95
C SER A 69 -3.28 7.17 -10.07
N GLU A 70 -3.92 8.31 -9.85
CA GLU A 70 -3.43 9.36 -8.95
C GLU A 70 -3.41 8.91 -7.51
N PHE A 71 -4.46 8.23 -7.04
CA PHE A 71 -4.48 7.62 -5.72
C PHE A 71 -3.29 6.69 -5.55
N LEU A 72 -3.10 5.73 -6.46
CA LEU A 72 -2.01 4.76 -6.40
C LEU A 72 -0.63 5.41 -6.46
N ARG A 73 -0.46 6.44 -7.29
CA ARG A 73 0.80 7.17 -7.39
C ARG A 73 1.09 7.94 -6.10
N MET A 74 0.12 8.68 -5.57
CA MET A 74 0.29 9.47 -4.35
C MET A 74 0.49 8.55 -3.14
N TRP A 75 -0.22 7.44 -3.13
CA TRP A 75 -0.12 6.36 -2.15
C TRP A 75 1.27 5.73 -2.14
N LEU A 76 1.68 5.14 -3.26
CA LEU A 76 2.95 4.42 -3.38
C LEU A 76 4.12 5.36 -3.11
N PHE A 77 4.09 6.58 -3.65
CA PHE A 77 5.18 7.52 -3.51
C PHE A 77 5.31 8.06 -2.07
N ASN A 78 4.20 8.42 -1.42
CA ASN A 78 4.26 8.93 -0.06
C ASN A 78 4.57 7.84 0.96
N HIS A 79 4.03 6.62 0.78
CA HIS A 79 4.29 5.51 1.69
C HIS A 79 5.76 5.08 1.63
N ILE A 80 6.28 4.80 0.42
CA ILE A 80 7.68 4.41 0.22
C ILE A 80 8.65 5.47 0.72
N MET A 81 8.44 6.73 0.34
CA MET A 81 9.39 7.79 0.69
C MET A 81 9.35 8.18 2.17
N LYS A 82 8.20 8.12 2.83
CA LYS A 82 8.05 8.62 4.21
C LYS A 82 8.16 7.55 5.28
N PHE A 83 7.77 6.31 4.99
CA PHE A 83 7.68 5.25 5.99
C PHE A 83 8.69 4.14 5.72
N ASP A 84 8.81 3.66 4.48
CA ASP A 84 9.64 2.47 4.18
C ASP A 84 11.13 2.79 4.27
N MET A 85 11.52 4.02 3.95
CA MET A 85 12.89 4.49 4.14
C MET A 85 13.33 4.52 5.60
N ASN A 86 12.41 4.63 6.57
CA ASN A 86 12.76 4.81 7.99
C ASN A 86 13.30 3.54 8.64
N TYR A 87 12.93 2.35 8.14
CA TYR A 87 13.42 1.09 8.68
C TYR A 87 14.65 0.57 7.93
N ARG A 88 15.04 1.21 6.81
CA ARG A 88 16.20 0.80 5.99
C ARG A 88 17.47 0.64 6.81
N ASP A 89 17.79 1.65 7.63
CA ASP A 89 19.02 1.67 8.43
C ASP A 89 19.01 0.61 9.56
N TRP A 90 17.83 0.05 9.88
CA TRP A 90 17.68 -1.05 10.83
C TRP A 90 17.91 -2.43 10.19
N VAL A 91 17.72 -2.53 8.87
CA VAL A 91 17.89 -3.78 8.09
C VAL A 91 19.30 -3.90 7.56
N CYS A 92 19.87 -2.79 7.12
CA CYS A 92 21.26 -2.71 6.69
C CYS A 92 21.84 -1.43 7.30
N PRO A 93 22.39 -1.52 8.54
CA PRO A 93 23.10 -0.42 9.15
C PRO A 93 24.16 0.05 8.17
N LYS A 94 24.25 1.37 7.91
CA LYS A 94 25.38 1.88 7.13
C LYS A 94 26.64 1.45 7.85
N GLY A 95 27.46 0.64 7.19
CA GLY A 95 28.74 0.21 7.71
C GLY A 95 29.55 1.45 8.11
N ASN A 96 30.09 1.42 9.33
CA ASN A 96 31.13 2.36 9.76
C ASN A 96 32.37 2.20 8.88
#